data_AF-A0A9Q3F3L0-F1
#
_entry.id   AF-A0A9Q3F3L0-F1
#
_cell.length_a   1.000
_cell.length_b   1.000
_cell.length_c   1.000
_cell.angle_alpha   90.00
_cell.angle_beta   90.00
_cell.angle_gamma   90.00
#
_symmetry.space_group_name_H-M   'P 1'
#
loop_
_entity.id
_entity.type
_entity.pdbx_description
1 polymer ?
#
loop_
_entity_poly.entity_id
_entity_poly.type
_entity_poly.pdbx_seq_one_letter_code
_entity_poly.pdbx_strand_id
1 'polypeptide(L)'
;MLNVERPYPPLLRRPAYPAGPRAREALESHIYELVKLGVLRNVGHNKEVEVTTPVIMTWHNDKLRMVGDFRELNTYTIPDRY
;
A
#
# COMPACT_ATOMS: atom_id res chain seq x y z
N MET A 1 -7.69 2.02 -15.22
CA MET A 1 -8.50 0.83 -15.54
C MET A 1 -7.61 -0.40 -15.40
N LEU A 2 -8.10 -1.52 -14.87
CA LEU A 2 -7.34 -2.77 -14.82
C LEU A 2 -7.58 -3.59 -16.09
N ASN A 3 -6.59 -4.36 -16.55
CA ASN A 3 -6.68 -5.26 -17.71
C ASN A 3 -7.22 -6.67 -17.35
N VAL A 4 -7.70 -6.85 -16.11
CA VAL A 4 -8.21 -8.11 -15.56
C VAL A 4 -9.54 -7.86 -14.87
N GLU A 5 -10.46 -8.82 -15.01
CA GLU A 5 -11.78 -8.79 -14.38
C GLU A 5 -11.81 -9.54 -13.05
N ARG A 6 -12.92 -9.39 -12.31
CA ARG A 6 -13.12 -10.14 -11.07
C ARG A 6 -13.45 -11.60 -11.38
N PRO A 7 -13.02 -12.56 -10.53
CA PRO A 7 -12.21 -12.36 -9.33
C PRO A 7 -10.76 -12.01 -9.66
N TYR A 8 -10.19 -11.03 -8.94
CA TYR A 8 -8.82 -10.61 -9.17
C TYR A 8 -7.81 -11.71 -8.83
N PRO A 9 -6.68 -11.78 -9.55
CA PRO A 9 -5.65 -12.78 -9.31
C PRO A 9 -5.09 -12.68 -7.89
N PRO A 10 -4.65 -13.80 -7.26
CA PRO A 10 -4.07 -13.80 -5.92
C PRO A 10 -2.88 -12.86 -5.75
N LEU A 11 -2.15 -12.58 -6.83
CA LEU A 11 -1.04 -11.62 -6.87
C LEU A 11 -1.46 -10.18 -6.55
N LEU A 12 -2.74 -9.84 -6.67
CA LEU A 12 -3.30 -8.55 -6.23
C LEU A 12 -3.73 -8.56 -4.76
N ARG A 13 -3.68 -9.70 -4.05
CA ARG A 13 -4.02 -9.84 -2.62
C ARG A 13 -2.76 -10.17 -1.80
N ARG A 14 -1.72 -9.35 -1.93
CA ARG A 14 -0.44 -9.63 -1.28
C ARG A 14 -0.51 -9.34 0.22
N PRO A 15 0.05 -10.22 1.08
CA PRO A 15 0.15 -9.97 2.51
C PRO A 15 1.17 -8.85 2.79
N ALA A 16 1.03 -8.21 3.94
CA ALA A 16 2.03 -7.26 4.43
C ALA A 16 3.36 -7.97 4.70
N TYR A 17 4.46 -7.26 4.49
CA TYR A 17 5.78 -7.76 4.88
C TYR A 17 5.95 -7.71 6.40
N PRO A 18 6.71 -8.64 7.00
CA PRO A 18 7.04 -8.59 8.41
C PRO A 18 7.84 -7.32 8.71
N ALA A 19 7.48 -6.62 9.78
CA ALA A 19 8.13 -5.39 10.21
C ALA A 19 8.60 -5.52 11.68
N GLY A 20 9.82 -5.08 11.96
CA GLY A 20 10.32 -4.99 13.34
C GLY A 20 9.64 -3.86 14.13
N PRO A 21 9.79 -3.82 15.47
CA PRO A 21 9.08 -2.87 16.35
C PRO A 21 9.24 -1.40 15.93
N ARG A 22 10.49 -0.96 15.71
CA ARG A 22 10.80 0.41 15.25
C ARG A 22 10.10 0.75 13.92
N ALA A 23 10.07 -0.20 12.99
CA ALA A 23 9.45 0.02 11.69
C ALA A 23 7.93 0.12 11.80
N ARG A 24 7.33 -0.66 12.71
CA ARG A 24 5.90 -0.65 12.97
C ARG A 24 5.43 0.65 13.61
N GLU A 25 6.12 1.13 14.64
CA GLU A 25 5.83 2.43 15.28
C GLU A 25 5.92 3.59 14.28
N ALA A 26 6.99 3.58 13.48
CA ALA A 26 7.21 4.57 12.44
C ALA A 26 6.11 4.52 11.36
N LEU A 27 5.68 3.32 10.95
CA LEU A 27 4.57 3.13 10.02
C LEU A 27 3.25 3.65 10.58
N GLU A 28 2.93 3.34 11.84
CA GLU A 28 1.69 3.80 12.50
C GLU A 28 1.63 5.33 12.58
N SER A 29 2.74 5.98 12.99
CA SER A 29 2.84 7.45 13.02
C SER A 29 2.68 8.05 11.62
N HIS A 30 3.32 7.49 10.61
CA HIS A 30 3.26 8.03 9.24
C HIS A 30 1.88 7.86 8.59
N ILE A 31 1.22 6.70 8.80
CA ILE A 31 -0.15 6.48 8.35
C ILE A 31 -1.10 7.47 9.02
N TYR A 32 -0.95 7.71 10.32
CA TYR A 32 -1.78 8.68 11.06
C TYR A 32 -1.68 10.08 10.45
N GLU A 33 -0.47 10.56 10.14
CA GLU A 33 -0.26 11.85 9.49
C GLU A 33 -0.92 11.93 8.12
N LEU A 34 -0.73 10.90 7.29
CA LEU A 34 -1.32 10.84 5.94
C LEU A 34 -2.85 10.80 5.97
N VAL A 35 -3.44 10.13 6.96
CA VAL A 35 -4.89 10.15 7.17
C VAL A 35 -5.36 11.55 7.61
N LYS A 36 -4.64 12.20 8.53
CA LYS A 36 -4.95 13.56 8.99
C LYS A 36 -4.87 14.59 7.86
N LEU A 37 -3.91 14.44 6.95
CA LEU A 37 -3.75 15.29 5.77
C LEU A 37 -4.76 14.98 4.65
N GLY A 38 -5.58 13.94 4.79
CA GLY A 38 -6.56 13.52 3.78
C GLY A 38 -5.93 12.82 2.56
N VAL A 39 -4.65 12.42 2.65
CA VAL A 39 -3.95 11.67 1.59
C VAL A 39 -4.40 10.21 1.59
N LEU A 40 -4.58 9.64 2.78
CA LEU A 40 -5.09 8.27 2.96
C LEU A 40 -6.44 8.28 3.68
N ARG A 41 -7.23 7.22 3.45
CA ARG A 41 -8.50 6.99 4.16
C ARG A 41 -8.55 5.55 4.64
N ASN A 42 -9.01 5.35 5.86
CA ASN A 42 -9.26 4.02 6.39
C ASN A 42 -10.42 3.35 5.63
N VAL A 43 -10.18 2.13 5.15
CA VAL A 43 -11.22 1.27 4.58
C VAL A 43 -11.81 0.49 5.76
N GLY A 44 -12.92 1.00 6.31
CA GLY A 44 -13.49 0.47 7.56
C GLY A 44 -13.71 -1.05 7.55
N HIS A 45 -13.70 -1.67 8.73
CA HIS A 45 -13.68 -3.12 8.95
C HIS A 45 -14.77 -3.94 8.21
N ASN A 46 -15.89 -3.32 7.82
CA ASN A 46 -16.99 -3.98 7.11
C ASN A 46 -16.87 -3.92 5.58
N LYS A 47 -15.73 -3.47 5.05
CA LYS A 47 -15.51 -3.36 3.61
C LYS A 47 -14.54 -4.45 3.16
N GLU A 48 -14.98 -5.24 2.18
CA GLU A 48 -14.08 -6.18 1.52
C GLU A 48 -13.04 -5.39 0.71
N VAL A 49 -11.77 -5.66 1.00
CA VAL A 49 -10.64 -5.12 0.23
C VAL A 49 -10.16 -6.22 -0.69
N GLU A 50 -10.47 -6.09 -1.98
CA GLU A 50 -10.15 -7.13 -2.96
C GLU A 50 -8.72 -7.04 -3.49
N VAL A 51 -8.07 -5.89 -3.32
CA VAL A 51 -6.69 -5.60 -3.76
C VAL A 51 -5.88 -5.02 -2.61
N THR A 52 -4.75 -5.63 -2.30
CA THR A 52 -3.81 -5.19 -1.26
C THR A 52 -2.39 -5.13 -1.83
N THR A 53 -1.68 -4.05 -1.49
CA THR A 53 -0.28 -3.83 -1.86
C THR A 53 0.54 -3.66 -0.59
N PRO A 54 1.65 -4.40 -0.40
CA PRO A 54 2.47 -4.26 0.78
C PRO A 54 3.25 -2.96 0.72
N VAL A 55 3.58 -2.46 1.90
CA VAL A 55 4.33 -1.23 2.09
C VAL A 55 5.69 -1.56 2.71
N ILE A 56 6.73 -0.87 2.27
CA ILE A 56 8.09 -0.99 2.75
C ILE A 56 8.51 0.34 3.38
N MET A 57 9.18 0.27 4.52
CA MET A 57 9.78 1.43 5.18
C MET A 57 11.27 1.47 4.89
N THR A 58 11.78 2.63 4.51
CA THR A 58 13.21 2.86 4.27
C THR A 58 13.69 4.11 4.99
N TRP A 59 14.94 4.10 5.44
CA TRP A 59 15.57 5.21 6.17
C TRP A 59 16.74 5.75 5.35
N HIS A 60 16.82 7.07 5.29
CA HIS A 60 17.96 7.76 4.69
C HIS A 60 18.20 9.09 5.41
N ASN A 61 19.39 9.30 5.96
CA ASN A 61 19.76 10.48 6.77
C ASN A 61 18.71 10.82 7.84
N ASP A 62 18.36 9.81 8.65
CA ASP A 62 17.34 9.87 9.71
C ASP A 62 15.91 10.21 9.25
N LYS A 63 15.68 10.33 7.94
CA LYS A 63 14.36 10.53 7.36
C LYS A 63 13.77 9.20 6.94
N LEU A 64 12.55 8.97 7.38
CA LEU A 64 11.73 7.83 7.02
C LEU A 64 11.02 8.07 5.68
N ARG A 65 10.90 7.02 4.87
CA ARG A 65 10.03 7.01 3.68
C ARG A 65 9.20 5.74 3.67
N MET A 66 7.93 5.90 3.34
CA MET A 66 6.98 4.83 3.10
C MET A 66 6.85 4.60 1.59
N VAL A 67 7.06 3.37 1.13
CA VAL A 67 7.04 3.02 -0.29
C VAL A 67 6.06 1.88 -0.52
N GLY A 68 5.03 2.10 -1.34
CA GLY A 68 4.14 1.02 -1.77
C GLY A 68 4.78 0.15 -2.84
N ASP A 69 4.74 -1.17 -2.68
CA ASP A 69 5.25 -2.14 -3.65
C ASP A 69 4.22 -2.42 -4.76
N PHE A 70 3.96 -1.43 -5.60
CA PHE A 70 2.94 -1.48 -6.65
C PHE A 70 3.33 -2.33 -7.87
N ARG A 71 4.43 -3.09 -7.83
CA ARG A 71 4.93 -3.84 -9.00
C ARG A 71 3.86 -4.74 -9.61
N GLU A 72 3.21 -5.56 -8.78
CA GLU A 72 2.12 -6.43 -9.24
C GLU A 72 0.91 -5.61 -9.70
N LEU A 73 0.50 -4.58 -8.97
CA LEU A 73 -0.64 -3.75 -9.41
C LEU A 73 -0.39 -3.11 -10.78
N ASN A 74 0.84 -2.70 -11.04
CA ASN A 74 1.23 -2.05 -12.29
C ASN A 74 1.18 -3.01 -13.50
N THR A 75 1.40 -4.32 -13.33
CA THR A 75 1.26 -5.29 -14.43
C THR A 75 -0.19 -5.44 -14.90
N TYR A 76 -1.14 -5.18 -14.00
CA TYR A 76 -2.57 -5.22 -14.29
C TYR A 76 -3.18 -3.85 -14.58
N THR A 77 -2.42 -2.76 -14.43
CA THR A 77 -2.91 -1.41 -14.69
C THR A 77 -2.66 -1.04 -16.15
N ILE A 78 -3.73 -0.66 -16.86
CA ILE A 78 -3.60 -0.14 -18.23
C ILE A 78 -2.95 1.25 -18.13
N PRO A 79 -1.74 1.45 -18.68
CA PRO A 79 -1.05 2.72 -18.60
C PRO A 79 -1.73 3.74 -19.51
N ASP A 80 -2.00 4.91 -18.95
CA ASP A 80 -2.40 6.09 -19.72
C ASP A 80 -1.15 6.92 -20.00
N ARG A 81 -0.69 6.92 -21.25
CA ARG A 81 0.52 7.63 -21.66
C ARG A 81 0.10 9.00 -22.18
N TYR A 82 0.38 10.04 -21.38
CA TYR A 82 0.19 11.45 -21.73
C TYR A 82 1.45 12.02 -22.41
#